data_AF-A0A845V359-F1
#
_entry.id   AF-A0A845V359-F1
#
_cell.length_a   1.000
_cell.length_b   1.000
_cell.length_c   1.000
_cell.angle_alpha   90.00
_cell.angle_beta   90.00
_cell.angle_gamma   90.00
#
_symmetry.space_group_name_H-M   'P 1'
#
loop_
_entity.id
_entity.type
_entity.pdbx_description
1 polymer ?
#
loop_
_entity_poly.entity_id
_entity_poly.type
_entity_poly.pdbx_seq_one_letter_code
_entity_poly.pdbx_strand_id
1 'polypeptide(L)'
;MAERVSAEREIEIIAHRGASVTRPENSMAAVEQALVEQSDWVEIDVQETADGQIVVAHDSDFMKMAGIDLKVWNATMADLAGIDIGSWFDPAYAAEHTPTLREVKPALARQVMGARNDLSAPERLLLWISDRFRLKNLDLVAEEADA
;
A
#
# COMPACT_ATOMS: atom_id res chain seq x y z
N MET A 1 -30.71 9.02 -36.64
CA MET A 1 -30.93 9.14 -35.19
C MET A 1 -29.65 8.72 -34.51
N ALA A 2 -28.96 9.63 -33.81
CA ALA A 2 -27.72 9.28 -33.11
C ALA A 2 -28.08 8.60 -31.78
N GLU A 3 -27.65 7.36 -31.63
CA GLU A 3 -27.77 6.60 -30.39
C GLU A 3 -26.81 7.22 -29.38
N ARG A 4 -27.37 7.84 -28.33
CA ARG A 4 -26.56 8.30 -27.20
C ARG A 4 -26.22 7.08 -26.36
N VAL A 5 -25.00 6.59 -26.51
CA VAL A 5 -24.40 5.67 -25.54
C VAL A 5 -24.16 6.48 -24.27
N SER A 6 -25.05 6.37 -23.28
CA SER A 6 -24.72 6.76 -21.91
C SER A 6 -23.98 5.60 -21.27
N ALA A 7 -22.65 5.69 -21.20
CA ALA A 7 -21.94 4.92 -20.20
C ALA A 7 -22.34 5.48 -18.84
N GLU A 8 -23.13 4.74 -18.07
CA GLU A 8 -23.29 5.02 -16.65
C GLU A 8 -21.88 4.94 -16.04
N ARG A 9 -21.31 6.10 -15.70
CA ARG A 9 -20.06 6.14 -14.96
C ARG A 9 -20.40 5.87 -13.51
N GLU A 10 -20.22 4.62 -13.08
CA GLU A 10 -20.16 4.31 -11.66
C GLU A 10 -18.95 5.05 -11.06
N ILE A 11 -19.19 5.78 -9.97
CA ILE A 11 -18.13 6.45 -9.22
C ILE A 11 -17.68 5.47 -8.16
N GLU A 12 -16.43 5.03 -8.24
CA GLU A 12 -15.80 4.19 -7.22
C GLU A 12 -15.14 5.06 -6.14
N ILE A 13 -15.26 4.62 -4.89
CA ILE A 13 -14.68 5.24 -3.71
C ILE A 13 -13.50 4.36 -3.24
N ILE A 14 -12.32 4.97 -3.22
CA ILE A 14 -11.08 4.33 -2.75
C ILE A 14 -10.73 4.91 -1.38
N ALA A 15 -10.69 4.07 -0.35
CA ALA A 15 -10.21 4.43 0.98
C ALA A 15 -8.67 4.47 1.00
N HIS A 16 -8.10 5.67 0.88
CA HIS A 16 -6.65 5.90 0.87
C HIS A 16 -6.02 5.56 2.23
N ARG A 17 -5.16 4.55 2.24
CA ARG A 17 -4.52 3.92 3.42
C ARG A 17 -5.53 3.35 4.42
N GLY A 18 -6.64 2.81 3.92
CA GLY A 18 -7.82 2.48 4.72
C GLY A 18 -8.64 3.71 5.10
N ALA A 19 -9.48 3.60 6.13
CA ALA A 19 -10.22 4.72 6.70
C ALA A 19 -9.30 5.63 7.54
N SER A 20 -8.21 6.12 6.94
CA SER A 20 -7.10 6.83 7.59
C SER A 20 -7.50 8.16 8.24
N VAL A 21 -8.69 8.68 7.92
CA VAL A 21 -9.28 9.84 8.60
C VAL A 21 -9.76 9.48 10.01
N THR A 22 -10.22 8.26 10.22
CA THR A 22 -10.85 7.82 11.48
C THR A 22 -10.05 6.76 12.24
N ARG A 23 -9.02 6.18 11.60
CA ARG A 23 -8.16 5.11 12.12
C ARG A 23 -6.69 5.37 11.74
N PRO A 24 -5.72 4.77 12.44
CA PRO A 24 -4.30 4.89 12.06
C PRO A 24 -4.09 4.41 10.62
N GLU A 25 -3.46 5.21 9.77
CA GLU A 25 -3.21 4.85 8.37
C GLU A 25 -2.49 3.50 8.23
N ASN A 26 -2.79 2.73 7.18
CA ASN A 26 -2.07 1.48 6.85
C ASN A 26 -2.12 0.40 7.98
N SER A 27 -3.11 0.47 8.86
CA SER A 27 -3.36 -0.49 9.95
C SER A 27 -4.49 -1.47 9.62
N MET A 28 -4.61 -2.56 10.39
CA MET A 28 -5.75 -3.47 10.24
C MET A 28 -7.06 -2.76 10.62
N ALA A 29 -7.05 -1.94 11.68
CA ALA A 29 -8.21 -1.12 12.05
C ALA A 29 -8.69 -0.21 10.91
N ALA A 30 -7.78 0.44 10.18
CA ALA A 30 -8.17 1.31 9.05
C ALA A 30 -8.75 0.52 7.88
N VAL A 31 -8.19 -0.64 7.57
CA VAL A 31 -8.72 -1.52 6.52
C VAL A 31 -10.10 -2.04 6.90
N GLU A 32 -10.27 -2.53 8.14
CA GLU A 32 -11.55 -3.06 8.62
C GLU A 32 -12.63 -1.98 8.66
N GLN A 33 -12.28 -0.77 9.08
CA GLN A 33 -13.21 0.36 9.10
C GLN A 33 -13.64 0.76 7.68
N ALA A 34 -12.75 0.76 6.69
CA ALA A 34 -13.10 1.05 5.31
C ALA A 34 -14.10 0.04 4.73
N LEU A 35 -14.01 -1.24 5.14
CA LEU A 35 -14.98 -2.27 4.77
C LEU A 35 -16.34 -2.05 5.46
N VAL A 36 -16.36 -1.63 6.72
CA VAL A 36 -17.59 -1.26 7.44
C VAL A 36 -18.28 -0.06 6.77
N GLU A 37 -17.48 0.91 6.31
CA GLU A 37 -17.93 2.09 5.57
C GLU A 37 -18.32 1.79 4.12
N GLN A 38 -18.13 0.56 3.64
CA GLN A 38 -18.49 0.10 2.30
C GLN A 38 -17.78 0.89 1.19
N SER A 39 -16.51 1.21 1.38
CA SER A 39 -15.67 1.70 0.28
C SER A 39 -15.51 0.61 -0.78
N ASP A 40 -15.56 0.99 -2.06
CA ASP A 40 -15.39 0.04 -3.18
C ASP A 40 -14.00 -0.59 -3.17
N TRP A 41 -12.99 0.21 -2.81
CA TRP A 41 -11.60 -0.21 -2.71
C TRP A 41 -10.94 0.30 -1.43
N VAL A 42 -9.88 -0.41 -1.02
CA VAL A 42 -8.97 0.02 0.02
C VAL A 42 -7.58 0.10 -0.58
N GLU A 43 -7.00 1.28 -0.57
CA GLU A 43 -5.61 1.49 -0.97
C GLU A 43 -4.71 1.35 0.26
N ILE A 44 -3.53 0.78 0.05
CA ILE A 44 -2.50 0.53 1.06
C ILE A 44 -1.12 0.69 0.43
N ASP A 45 -0.16 1.16 1.23
CA ASP A 45 1.24 1.27 0.81
C ASP A 45 2.01 0.03 1.23
N VAL A 46 2.80 -0.56 0.34
CA VAL A 46 3.59 -1.78 0.66
C VAL A 46 5.08 -1.57 0.49
N GLN A 47 5.86 -2.21 1.35
CA GLN A 47 7.32 -2.26 1.29
C GLN A 47 7.84 -3.66 1.63
N GLU A 48 9.09 -3.95 1.31
CA GLU A 48 9.73 -5.25 1.57
C GLU A 48 10.75 -5.13 2.70
N THR A 49 10.66 -6.06 3.65
CA THR A 49 11.59 -6.23 4.79
C THR A 49 12.88 -6.93 4.39
N ALA A 50 13.90 -6.88 5.25
CA ALA A 50 15.18 -7.56 5.01
C ALA A 50 15.06 -9.08 4.90
N ASP A 51 14.03 -9.69 5.51
CA ASP A 51 13.71 -11.12 5.43
C ASP A 51 12.63 -11.43 4.37
N GLY A 52 12.39 -10.51 3.43
CA GLY A 52 11.58 -10.72 2.23
C GLY A 52 10.07 -10.77 2.47
N GLN A 53 9.59 -10.28 3.62
CA GLN A 53 8.17 -10.13 3.89
C GLN A 53 7.65 -8.81 3.33
N ILE A 54 6.51 -8.85 2.64
CA ILE A 54 5.81 -7.65 2.17
C ILE A 54 4.94 -7.11 3.30
N VAL A 55 5.22 -5.90 3.75
CA VAL A 55 4.56 -5.22 4.87
C VAL A 55 3.83 -3.97 4.39
N VAL A 56 2.85 -3.54 5.17
CA VAL A 56 2.02 -2.38 4.86
C VAL A 56 2.54 -1.17 5.64
N ALA A 57 3.23 -0.28 4.93
CA ALA A 57 3.89 0.90 5.49
C ALA A 57 4.20 1.92 4.39
N HIS A 58 3.89 3.20 4.63
CA HIS A 58 4.14 4.28 3.67
C HIS A 58 5.55 4.88 3.74
N ASP A 59 5.97 5.27 4.94
CA ASP A 59 7.26 5.93 5.13
C ASP A 59 8.38 4.89 5.16
N SER A 60 9.59 5.34 4.82
CA SER A 60 10.75 4.44 4.82
C SER A 60 11.13 3.92 6.20
N ASP A 61 10.71 4.62 7.25
CA ASP A 61 10.97 4.35 8.67
C ASP A 61 9.72 4.59 9.52
N PHE A 62 9.83 4.33 10.82
CA PHE A 62 8.77 4.44 11.80
C PHE A 62 8.88 5.73 12.64
N MET A 63 9.63 6.74 12.21
CA MET A 63 9.82 7.97 13.00
C MET A 63 8.51 8.73 13.22
N LYS A 64 7.69 8.84 12.17
CA LYS A 64 6.40 9.57 12.23
C LYS A 64 5.39 8.89 13.18
N MET A 65 5.33 7.56 13.15
CA MET A 65 4.29 6.78 13.85
C MET A 65 4.73 6.32 15.24
N ALA A 66 6.02 6.03 15.44
CA ALA A 66 6.54 5.39 16.65
C ALA A 66 7.81 6.06 17.20
N GLY A 67 8.38 7.05 16.51
CA GLY A 67 9.65 7.68 16.90
C GLY A 67 10.88 6.77 16.75
N ILE A 68 10.81 5.77 15.87
CA ILE A 68 11.88 4.78 15.66
C ILE A 68 12.54 4.98 14.29
N ASP A 69 13.85 5.25 14.28
CA ASP A 69 14.65 5.37 13.06
C ASP A 69 15.13 3.99 12.58
N LEU A 70 14.16 3.15 12.19
CA LEU A 70 14.40 1.83 11.62
C LEU A 70 13.81 1.80 10.22
N LYS A 71 14.66 1.63 9.20
CA LYS A 71 14.21 1.51 7.82
C LYS A 71 13.55 0.16 7.57
N VAL A 72 12.43 0.12 6.83
CA VAL A 72 11.69 -1.12 6.56
C VAL A 72 12.58 -2.21 5.94
N TRP A 73 13.38 -1.85 4.93
CA TRP A 73 14.31 -2.78 4.25
C TRP A 73 15.54 -3.19 5.09
N ASN A 74 15.69 -2.65 6.30
CA ASN A 74 16.69 -3.08 7.27
C ASN A 74 16.08 -3.90 8.42
N ALA A 75 14.76 -3.98 8.51
CA ALA A 75 14.02 -4.68 9.57
C ALA A 75 13.60 -6.07 9.11
N THR A 76 13.50 -7.01 10.05
CA THR A 76 12.77 -8.28 9.88
C THR A 76 11.36 -8.16 10.44
N MET A 77 10.46 -9.09 10.10
CA MET A 77 9.14 -9.10 10.76
C MET A 77 9.21 -9.24 12.29
N ALA A 78 10.25 -9.90 12.81
CA ALA A 78 10.46 -10.00 14.25
C ALA A 78 10.79 -8.64 14.89
N ASP A 79 11.54 -7.78 14.17
CA ASP A 79 11.84 -6.42 14.63
C ASP A 79 10.59 -5.54 14.63
N LEU A 80 9.73 -5.70 13.62
CA LEU A 80 8.50 -4.91 13.45
C LEU A 80 7.37 -5.30 14.40
N ALA A 81 7.33 -6.56 14.85
CA ALA A 81 6.24 -7.09 15.68
C ALA A 81 6.03 -6.34 17.00
N GLY A 82 7.05 -5.64 17.50
CA GLY A 82 6.98 -4.85 18.75
C GLY A 82 6.70 -3.36 18.54
N ILE A 83 6.60 -2.89 17.29
CA ILE A 83 6.42 -1.47 16.98
C ILE A 83 4.93 -1.14 17.02
N ASP A 84 4.54 -0.29 17.96
CA ASP A 84 3.21 0.31 18.02
C ASP A 84 3.07 1.37 16.92
N ILE A 85 2.15 1.15 15.99
CA ILE A 85 1.85 2.08 14.89
C ILE A 85 0.51 2.81 15.05
N GLY A 86 -0.16 2.64 16.19
CA GLY A 86 -1.52 3.15 16.42
C GLY A 86 -1.62 4.26 17.46
N SER A 87 -0.80 4.23 18.51
CA SER A 87 -0.92 5.17 19.64
C SER A 87 -0.73 6.65 19.28
N TRP A 88 0.00 6.95 18.20
CA TRP A 88 0.16 8.32 17.72
C TRP A 88 -1.16 8.93 17.22
N PHE A 89 -2.09 8.09 16.78
CA PHE A 89 -3.41 8.50 16.31
C PHE A 89 -4.39 8.61 17.49
N ASP A 90 -4.52 7.54 18.28
CA ASP A 90 -5.30 7.50 19.51
C ASP A 90 -4.77 6.34 20.38
N PRO A 91 -4.59 6.52 21.71
CA PRO A 91 -4.14 5.45 22.61
C PRO A 91 -4.99 4.16 22.58
N ALA A 92 -6.23 4.22 22.11
CA ALA A 92 -7.08 3.04 21.90
C ALA A 92 -6.53 2.06 20.86
N TYR A 93 -5.63 2.50 19.97
CA TYR A 93 -5.02 1.67 18.93
C TYR A 93 -3.61 1.18 19.28
N ALA A 94 -3.20 1.20 20.54
CA ALA A 94 -1.86 0.76 20.97
C ALA A 94 -1.51 -0.71 20.65
N ALA A 95 -2.51 -1.51 20.27
CA ALA A 95 -2.33 -2.90 19.84
C ALA A 95 -2.08 -3.05 18.32
N GLU A 96 -2.16 -1.96 17.54
CA GLU A 96 -1.86 -1.99 16.12
C GLU A 96 -0.35 -2.09 15.88
N HIS A 97 0.02 -3.06 15.05
CA HIS A 97 1.38 -3.31 14.59
C HIS A 97 1.41 -3.30 13.07
N THR A 98 2.61 -3.18 12.49
CA THR A 98 2.78 -3.21 11.02
C THR A 98 2.23 -4.51 10.44
N PRO A 99 1.14 -4.47 9.65
CA PRO A 99 0.60 -5.69 9.08
C PRO A 99 1.43 -6.13 7.88
N THR A 100 1.52 -7.43 7.68
CA THR A 100 1.95 -7.99 6.40
C THR A 100 0.84 -7.84 5.36
N LEU A 101 1.21 -7.77 4.09
CA LEU A 101 0.24 -7.84 2.99
C LEU A 101 -0.63 -9.11 3.09
N ARG A 102 -0.10 -10.21 3.66
CA ARG A 102 -0.86 -11.45 3.86
C ARG A 102 -1.96 -11.31 4.92
N GLU A 103 -1.69 -10.56 5.99
CA GLU A 103 -2.65 -10.30 7.08
C GLU A 103 -3.77 -9.36 6.63
N VAL A 104 -3.48 -8.43 5.74
CA VAL A 104 -4.48 -7.66 5.00
C VAL A 104 -5.18 -8.60 4.00
N LYS A 105 -6.07 -9.45 4.54
CA LYS A 105 -6.87 -10.56 3.98
C LYS A 105 -6.47 -11.14 2.61
N PRO A 106 -6.54 -12.47 2.44
CA PRO A 106 -5.94 -13.17 1.29
C PRO A 106 -6.49 -12.84 -0.11
N ALA A 107 -7.68 -12.25 -0.25
CA ALA A 107 -8.21 -11.91 -1.58
C ALA A 107 -7.47 -10.71 -2.19
N LEU A 108 -7.23 -9.66 -1.40
CA LEU A 108 -6.50 -8.47 -1.84
C LEU A 108 -5.00 -8.79 -2.00
N ALA A 109 -4.41 -9.51 -1.03
CA ALA A 109 -3.03 -9.99 -1.11
C ALA A 109 -2.77 -10.87 -2.34
N ARG A 110 -3.69 -11.80 -2.66
CA ARG A 110 -3.59 -12.64 -3.87
C ARG A 110 -3.84 -11.85 -5.15
N GLN A 111 -4.73 -10.85 -5.14
CA GLN A 111 -4.97 -10.00 -6.30
C GLN A 111 -3.77 -9.10 -6.60
N VAL A 112 -3.14 -8.49 -5.58
CA VAL A 112 -1.93 -7.67 -5.74
C VAL A 112 -0.74 -8.53 -6.15
N MET A 113 -0.53 -9.68 -5.50
CA MET A 113 0.54 -10.61 -5.89
C MET A 113 0.27 -11.24 -7.27
N GLY A 114 -0.98 -11.51 -7.62
CA GLY A 114 -1.41 -11.95 -8.94
C GLY A 114 -1.09 -10.91 -9.99
N ALA A 115 -1.58 -9.68 -9.81
CA ALA A 115 -1.30 -8.55 -10.69
C ALA A 115 0.20 -8.30 -10.86
N ARG A 116 1.00 -8.39 -9.78
CA ARG A 116 2.46 -8.27 -9.83
C ARG A 116 3.14 -9.41 -10.59
N ASN A 117 2.64 -10.64 -10.46
CA ASN A 117 3.16 -11.79 -11.20
C ASN A 117 2.83 -11.72 -12.69
N ASP A 118 1.72 -11.08 -13.05
CA ASP A 118 1.31 -10.88 -14.44
C ASP A 118 2.14 -9.80 -15.15
N LEU A 119 2.85 -8.94 -14.41
CA LEU A 119 3.83 -8.00 -14.96
C LEU A 119 5.05 -8.73 -15.52
N SER A 120 5.56 -8.27 -16.66
CA SER A 120 6.85 -8.65 -17.21
C SER A 120 8.03 -8.16 -16.35
N ALA A 121 9.22 -8.74 -16.54
CA ALA A 121 10.41 -8.31 -15.78
C ALA A 121 10.74 -6.81 -15.95
N PRO A 122 10.63 -6.20 -17.16
CA PRO A 122 10.76 -4.76 -17.33
C PRO A 122 9.70 -3.95 -16.57
N GLU A 123 8.43 -4.37 -16.58
CA GLU A 123 7.36 -3.66 -15.88
C GLU A 123 7.53 -3.73 -14.36
N ARG A 124 7.96 -4.88 -13.82
CA ARG A 124 8.31 -5.00 -12.40
C ARG A 124 9.49 -4.12 -12.02
N LEU A 125 10.49 -4.00 -12.91
CA LEU A 125 11.62 -3.11 -12.71
C LEU A 125 11.18 -1.65 -12.74
N LEU A 126 10.30 -1.26 -13.65
CA LEU A 126 9.75 0.10 -13.73
C LEU A 126 8.92 0.44 -12.50
N LEU A 127 8.04 -0.47 -12.06
CA LEU A 127 7.28 -0.33 -10.83
C LEU A 127 8.20 -0.18 -9.61
N TRP A 128 9.26 -1.00 -9.54
CA TRP A 128 10.26 -0.91 -8.49
C TRP A 128 11.03 0.41 -8.53
N ILE A 129 11.45 0.89 -9.71
CA ILE A 129 12.14 2.17 -9.88
C ILE A 129 11.21 3.33 -9.49
N SER A 130 9.96 3.32 -9.95
CA SER A 130 9.00 4.37 -9.63
C SER A 130 8.75 4.49 -8.15
N ASP A 131 8.60 3.36 -7.47
CA ASP A 131 8.38 3.29 -6.03
C ASP A 131 9.64 3.70 -5.25
N ARG A 132 10.80 3.10 -5.59
CA ARG A 132 12.09 3.33 -4.92
C ARG A 132 12.52 4.80 -4.93
N PHE A 133 12.19 5.52 -6.00
CA PHE A 133 12.56 6.92 -6.20
C PHE A 133 11.38 7.90 -6.07
N ARG A 134 10.18 7.43 -5.67
CA ARG A 134 8.95 8.22 -5.57
C ARG A 134 8.67 9.05 -6.83
N LEU A 135 8.87 8.45 -8.00
CA LEU A 135 8.63 9.11 -9.28
C LEU A 135 7.13 9.21 -9.52
N LYS A 136 6.63 10.44 -9.66
CA LYS A 136 5.20 10.69 -9.90
C LYS A 136 4.75 10.39 -11.33
N ASN A 137 5.68 10.51 -12.28
CA ASN A 137 5.49 10.19 -13.70
C ASN A 137 6.77 9.57 -14.25
N LEU A 138 6.64 8.58 -15.13
CA LEU A 138 7.71 8.02 -15.94
C LEU A 138 7.38 8.28 -17.40
N ASP A 139 7.88 9.41 -17.92
CA ASP A 139 7.87 9.66 -19.36
C ASP A 139 9.07 8.93 -19.97
N LEU A 140 8.89 7.65 -20.30
CA LEU A 140 9.85 6.90 -21.09
C LEU A 140 9.65 7.27 -22.56
N VAL A 141 10.44 8.23 -23.04
CA VAL A 141 10.56 8.49 -24.47
C VAL A 141 11.63 7.53 -25.00
N ALA A 142 11.22 6.52 -25.76
CA ALA A 142 12.17 5.75 -26.56
C ALA A 142 12.71 6.68 -27.66
N GLU A 143 14.02 6.87 -27.73
CA GLU A 143 14.61 7.61 -28.84
C GLU A 143 14.66 6.71 -30.08
N GLU A 144 14.59 7.29 -31.28
CA GLU A 144 14.69 6.53 -32.55
C GLU A 144 15.98 5.69 -32.65
N ALA A 145 16.97 5.95 -31.79
CA ALA A 145 18.22 5.21 -31.70
C ALA A 145 18.14 3.90 -30.87
N ASP A 146 17.03 3.64 -30.16
CA ASP A 146 16.88 2.50 -29.26
C ASP A 146 16.24 1.24 -29.90
N ALA A 147 15.94 1.28 -31.21
CA ALA A 147 15.38 0.17 -32.00
C ALA A 147 16.45 -0.61 -32.78
#